data_AF-A0A956U6D6-F1
#
_entry.id   AF-A0A956U6D6-F1
#
_cell.length_a   1.000
_cell.length_b   1.000
_cell.length_c   1.000
_cell.angle_alpha   90.00
_cell.angle_beta   90.00
_cell.angle_gamma   90.00
#
_symmetry.space_group_name_H-M   'P 1'
#
loop_
_entity.id
_entity.type
_entity.pdbx_description
1 polymer ?
#
loop_
_entity_poly.entity_id
_entity_poly.type
_entity_poly.pdbx_seq_one_letter_code
_entity_poly.pdbx_strand_id
1 'polypeptide(L)'
;MSTEKFQSSDLAATGWFSELTGPWGRVPVQFTATLAEGGEFIYFRGRGSKVTLEVYPSQEDEENERNLIALYSMDYPRKTDLAEGEVDFGAGVMEVSEAEALIQEWVGTYLRHRRQAAEVSAFADSLSFA
;
A
#
# COMPACT_ATOMS: atom_id res chain seq x y z
N MET A 1 2.41 -14.08 22.72
CA MET A 1 3.05 -12.85 22.23
C MET A 1 1.95 -11.99 21.65
N SER A 2 1.70 -10.82 22.23
CA SER A 2 0.67 -9.90 21.76
C SER A 2 1.20 -9.23 20.49
N THR A 3 0.56 -9.45 19.35
CA THR A 3 0.74 -8.62 18.16
C THR A 3 0.10 -7.27 18.47
N GLU A 4 0.87 -6.36 19.06
CA GLU A 4 0.45 -4.96 19.19
C GLU A 4 0.11 -4.46 17.78
N LYS A 5 -1.18 -4.22 17.55
CA LYS A 5 -1.67 -3.54 16.36
C LYS A 5 -1.14 -2.11 16.45
N PHE A 6 0.01 -1.86 15.85
CA PHE A 6 0.56 -0.52 15.75
C PHE A 6 -0.28 0.24 14.72
N GLN A 7 -1.33 0.93 15.15
CA GLN A 7 -2.03 1.83 14.23
C GLN A 7 -1.10 3.01 13.93
N SER A 8 -0.61 3.09 12.69
CA SER A 8 0.08 4.28 12.20
C SER A 8 -0.83 5.51 12.34
N SER A 9 -0.45 6.47 13.19
CA SER A 9 -1.23 7.71 13.40
C SER A 9 -1.34 8.52 12.12
N ASP A 10 -0.32 8.47 11.26
CA ASP A 10 -0.18 9.37 10.12
C ASP A 10 -0.97 8.85 8.91
N LEU A 11 -0.98 7.53 8.69
CA LEU A 11 -1.85 6.93 7.67
C LEU A 11 -3.33 7.00 8.06
N ALA A 12 -3.65 6.74 9.34
CA ALA A 12 -5.02 6.83 9.83
C ALA A 12 -5.59 8.26 9.71
N ALA A 13 -4.75 9.29 9.90
CA ALA A 13 -5.15 10.70 9.81
C ALA A 13 -5.55 11.15 8.40
N THR A 14 -5.18 10.42 7.35
CA THR A 14 -5.54 10.77 5.96
C THR A 14 -7.05 10.68 5.69
N GLY A 15 -7.77 9.85 6.44
CA GLY A 15 -9.18 9.54 6.21
C GLY A 15 -9.44 8.70 4.94
N TRP A 16 -8.40 8.16 4.29
CA TRP A 16 -8.54 7.35 3.08
C TRP A 16 -8.99 5.92 3.35
N PHE A 17 -8.85 5.45 4.58
CA PHE A 17 -9.02 4.05 4.94
C PHE A 17 -10.19 3.88 5.90
N SER A 18 -11.08 2.94 5.60
CA SER A 18 -12.12 2.49 6.53
C SER A 18 -11.57 1.45 7.51
N GLU A 19 -10.56 0.69 7.07
CA GLU A 19 -9.81 -0.26 7.88
C GLU A 19 -8.32 -0.15 7.52
N LEU A 20 -7.48 -0.17 8.55
CA LEU A 20 -6.03 0.00 8.45
C LEU A 20 -5.39 -0.98 9.46
N THR A 21 -4.66 -1.98 8.98
CA THR A 21 -3.98 -2.95 9.84
C THR A 21 -2.50 -3.13 9.49
N GLY A 22 -1.65 -3.15 10.52
CA GLY A 22 -0.20 -3.11 10.40
C GLY A 22 0.36 -1.73 10.75
N PRO A 23 1.69 -1.52 10.69
CA PRO A 23 2.65 -2.43 10.07
C PRO A 23 2.90 -3.72 10.89
N TRP A 24 2.94 -4.86 10.21
CA TRP A 24 3.42 -6.13 10.78
C TRP A 24 4.85 -6.40 10.34
N GLY A 25 5.67 -6.86 11.28
CA GLY A 25 7.07 -7.20 11.05
C GLY A 25 7.98 -5.97 10.88
N ARG A 26 9.23 -6.09 11.32
CA ARG A 26 10.31 -5.16 10.89
C ARG A 26 10.88 -5.58 9.53
N VAL A 27 10.82 -6.88 9.22
CA VAL A 27 11.32 -7.49 7.98
C VAL A 27 10.54 -8.80 7.74
N PRO A 28 9.62 -8.90 6.76
CA PRO A 28 9.12 -7.82 5.89
C PRO A 28 8.24 -6.83 6.66
N VAL A 29 8.21 -5.56 6.22
CA VAL A 29 7.16 -4.62 6.64
C VAL A 29 5.93 -4.90 5.78
N GLN A 30 4.82 -5.20 6.42
CA GLN A 30 3.55 -5.50 5.75
C GLN A 30 2.43 -4.64 6.29
N PHE A 31 1.53 -4.25 5.40
CA PHE A 31 0.38 -3.43 5.75
C PHE A 31 -0.81 -3.81 4.87
N THR A 32 -2.02 -3.85 5.43
CA THR A 32 -3.26 -4.02 4.67
C THR A 32 -4.29 -2.96 5.03
N ALA A 33 -5.06 -2.52 4.03
CA ALA A 33 -6.12 -1.55 4.19
C ALA A 33 -7.35 -1.87 3.34
N THR A 34 -8.48 -1.31 3.76
CA THR A 34 -9.65 -1.12 2.91
C THR A 34 -9.85 0.37 2.67
N LEU A 35 -9.94 0.79 1.41
CA LEU A 35 -10.24 2.17 1.06
C LEU A 35 -11.66 2.55 1.49
N ALA A 36 -11.79 3.70 2.13
CA ALA A 36 -13.08 4.23 2.56
C ALA A 36 -14.00 4.56 1.37
N GLU A 37 -13.42 5.03 0.26
CA GLU A 37 -14.11 5.27 -0.99
C GLU A 37 -13.93 4.06 -1.91
N GLY A 38 -15.02 3.42 -2.35
CA GLY A 38 -15.00 2.29 -3.30
C GLY A 38 -14.76 0.90 -2.70
N GLY A 39 -14.19 0.81 -1.49
CA GLY A 39 -14.05 -0.46 -0.77
C GLY A 39 -12.92 -1.36 -1.29
N GLU A 40 -12.04 -0.87 -2.18
CA GLU A 40 -10.90 -1.64 -2.67
C GLU A 40 -9.92 -1.98 -1.54
N PHE A 41 -9.31 -3.16 -1.66
CA PHE A 41 -8.32 -3.66 -0.73
C PHE A 41 -6.91 -3.28 -1.18
N ILE A 42 -6.08 -2.87 -0.23
CA ILE A 42 -4.68 -2.50 -0.44
C ILE A 42 -3.81 -3.48 0.32
N TYR A 43 -2.84 -4.06 -0.38
CA TYR A 43 -1.76 -4.85 0.21
C TYR A 43 -0.41 -4.20 -0.07
N PHE A 44 0.29 -3.80 0.99
CA PHE A 44 1.63 -3.27 0.93
C PHE A 44 2.62 -4.27 1.54
N ARG A 45 3.75 -4.46 0.86
CA ARG A 45 4.83 -5.32 1.33
C ARG A 45 6.20 -4.78 0.93
N GLY A 46 7.02 -4.46 1.93
CA GLY A 46 8.46 -4.27 1.81
C GLY A 46 9.20 -5.56 2.15
N ARG A 47 9.75 -6.25 1.15
CA ARG A 47 10.54 -7.49 1.34
C ARG A 47 11.80 -7.46 0.50
N GLY A 48 12.95 -7.70 1.10
CA GLY A 48 14.18 -7.81 0.33
C GLY A 48 14.70 -6.43 -0.07
N SER A 49 15.07 -6.31 -1.34
CA SER A 49 15.31 -5.03 -2.04
C SER A 49 14.10 -4.60 -2.86
N LYS A 50 12.89 -5.08 -2.53
CA LYS A 50 11.68 -4.80 -3.32
C LYS A 50 10.55 -4.35 -2.41
N VAL A 51 9.85 -3.32 -2.87
CA VAL A 51 8.66 -2.79 -2.22
C VAL A 51 7.52 -2.84 -3.23
N THR A 52 6.36 -3.31 -2.78
CA THR A 52 5.14 -3.39 -3.58
C THR A 52 3.96 -2.80 -2.84
N LEU A 53 3.07 -2.15 -3.60
CA LEU A 53 1.70 -1.86 -3.22
C LEU A 53 0.79 -2.39 -4.30
N GLU A 54 -0.13 -3.23 -3.90
CA GLU A 54 -1.10 -3.90 -4.75
C GLU A 54 -2.50 -3.45 -4.35
N VAL A 55 -3.34 -3.17 -5.34
CA VAL A 55 -4.74 -2.77 -5.14
C VAL A 55 -5.64 -3.82 -5.77
N TYR A 56 -6.58 -4.33 -4.99
CA TYR A 56 -7.53 -5.37 -5.37
C TYR A 56 -8.97 -4.89 -5.15
N PRO A 57 -9.97 -5.44 -5.85
CA PRO A 57 -11.37 -5.06 -5.62
C PRO A 57 -11.85 -5.47 -4.23
N SER A 58 -11.29 -6.55 -3.68
CA SER A 58 -11.64 -7.10 -2.36
C SER A 58 -10.45 -7.82 -1.74
N GLN A 59 -10.55 -8.14 -0.45
CA GLN A 59 -9.58 -9.00 0.23
C GLN A 59 -9.57 -10.42 -0.35
N GLU A 60 -10.73 -10.95 -0.74
CA GLU A 60 -10.82 -12.28 -1.37
C GLU A 60 -10.05 -12.33 -2.69
N ASP A 61 -10.10 -11.26 -3.48
CA ASP A 61 -9.33 -11.15 -4.72
C ASP A 61 -7.82 -11.13 -4.46
N GLU A 62 -7.37 -10.48 -3.39
CA GLU A 62 -5.96 -10.50 -2.97
C GLU A 62 -5.53 -11.89 -2.53
N GLU A 63 -6.30 -12.55 -1.66
CA GLU A 63 -6.00 -13.90 -1.16
C GLU A 63 -5.92 -14.95 -2.26
N ASN A 64 -6.65 -14.74 -3.37
CA ASN A 64 -6.64 -15.61 -4.54
C ASN A 64 -5.74 -15.11 -5.68
N GLU A 65 -5.05 -13.98 -5.51
CA GLU A 65 -4.21 -13.31 -6.50
C GLU A 65 -4.94 -13.05 -7.84
N ARG A 66 -6.16 -12.50 -7.78
CA ARG A 66 -7.02 -12.23 -8.95
C ARG A 66 -7.40 -10.77 -9.06
N ASN A 67 -7.79 -10.34 -10.25
CA ASN A 67 -8.40 -9.03 -10.49
C ASN A 67 -7.56 -7.83 -9.99
N LEU A 68 -6.23 -7.93 -10.00
CA LEU A 68 -5.33 -6.85 -9.61
C LEU A 68 -5.64 -5.56 -10.40
N ILE A 69 -6.02 -4.51 -9.67
CA ILE A 69 -6.41 -3.21 -10.22
C ILE A 69 -5.18 -2.35 -10.50
N ALA A 70 -4.24 -2.30 -9.54
CA ALA A 70 -3.03 -1.51 -9.67
C ALA A 70 -1.87 -2.16 -8.92
N LEU A 71 -0.66 -2.00 -9.48
CA LEU A 71 0.60 -2.42 -8.88
C LEU A 71 1.59 -1.27 -8.94
N TYR A 72 2.06 -0.85 -7.78
CA TYR A 72 3.23 0.02 -7.64
C TYR A 72 4.38 -0.83 -7.13
N SER A 73 5.53 -0.72 -7.76
CA SER A 73 6.71 -1.44 -7.30
C SER A 73 7.97 -0.67 -7.63
N MET A 74 8.94 -0.73 -6.71
CA MET A 74 10.28 -0.22 -6.93
C MET A 74 11.32 -1.14 -6.29
N ASP A 75 12.52 -1.11 -6.87
CA ASP A 75 13.70 -1.60 -6.19
C ASP A 75 14.06 -0.63 -5.06
N TYR A 76 14.13 -1.15 -3.85
CA TYR A 76 14.46 -0.40 -2.65
C TYR A 76 15.92 -0.70 -2.25
N PRO A 77 16.76 0.33 -2.12
CA PRO A 77 18.17 0.14 -1.84
C PRO A 77 18.35 -0.58 -0.51
N ARG A 78 19.25 -1.56 -0.49
CA ARG A 78 19.65 -2.21 0.77
C ARG A 78 20.45 -1.20 1.59
N LYS A 79 19.97 -0.84 2.77
CA LYS A 79 20.82 -0.24 3.80
C LYS A 79 21.72 -1.34 4.33
N THR A 80 22.99 -1.32 3.93
CA THR A 80 24.01 -2.33 4.29
C THR A 80 24.76 -1.98 5.57
N ASP A 81 24.21 -1.12 6.44
CA ASP A 81 24.81 -0.76 7.73
C ASP A 81 24.61 -1.86 8.78
N LEU A 82 24.84 -3.12 8.39
CA LEU A 82 24.90 -4.24 9.31
C LEU A 82 26.28 -4.21 9.98
N ALA A 83 26.29 -4.22 11.32
CA ALA A 83 27.54 -4.34 12.06
C ALA A 83 28.23 -5.68 11.73
N GLU A 84 29.57 -5.73 11.79
CA GLU A 84 30.31 -6.98 11.58
C GLU A 84 29.75 -8.09 12.51
N GLY A 85 29.20 -9.15 11.91
CA GLY A 85 28.63 -10.29 12.62
C GLY A 85 27.10 -10.36 12.68
N GLU A 86 26.38 -9.35 12.16
CA GLU A 86 24.93 -9.46 11.97
C GLU A 86 24.59 -10.30 10.74
N VAL A 87 23.64 -11.23 10.91
CA VAL A 87 23.15 -12.06 9.81
C VAL A 87 22.37 -11.16 8.86
N ASP A 88 22.89 -11.02 7.63
CA ASP A 88 22.13 -10.47 6.51
C ASP A 88 20.92 -11.38 6.28
N PHE A 89 19.75 -10.98 6.78
CA PHE A 89 18.48 -11.64 6.47
C PHE A 89 18.05 -11.43 5.00
N GLY A 90 18.94 -10.90 4.16
CA GLY A 90 18.77 -10.72 2.71
C GLY A 90 17.78 -9.62 2.35
N ALA A 91 17.29 -8.90 3.35
CA ALA A 91 16.26 -7.89 3.20
C ALA A 91 16.74 -6.57 3.76
N GLY A 92 16.76 -5.55 2.89
CA GLY A 92 17.02 -4.19 3.32
C GLY A 92 16.02 -3.85 4.43
N VAL A 93 16.54 -3.27 5.52
CA VAL A 93 15.70 -2.76 6.59
C VAL A 93 15.02 -1.52 6.06
N MET A 94 13.72 -1.62 5.77
CA MET A 94 12.86 -0.47 5.49
C MET A 94 12.33 0.05 6.82
N GLU A 95 12.52 1.33 7.09
CA GLU A 95 11.91 1.96 8.25
C GLU A 95 10.40 2.08 8.05
N VAL A 96 9.64 1.95 9.15
CA VAL A 96 8.17 2.08 9.11
C VAL A 96 7.74 3.44 8.53
N SER A 97 8.42 4.52 8.91
CA SER A 97 8.14 5.86 8.39
C SER A 97 8.39 6.00 6.89
N GLU A 98 9.39 5.29 6.36
CA GLU A 98 9.67 5.24 4.91
C GLU A 98 8.57 4.46 4.17
N ALA A 99 8.11 3.34 4.76
CA ALA A 99 6.97 2.59 4.23
C ALA A 99 5.70 3.45 4.22
N GLU A 100 5.41 4.16 5.31
CA GLU A 100 4.24 5.04 5.43
C GLU A 100 4.26 6.16 4.39
N ALA A 101 5.41 6.81 4.18
CA ALA A 101 5.56 7.85 3.17
C ALA A 101 5.28 7.30 1.75
N LEU A 102 5.79 6.12 1.43
CA LEU A 102 5.52 5.46 0.13
C LEU A 102 4.05 5.09 -0.02
N ILE A 103 3.42 4.56 1.03
CA ILE A 103 1.98 4.26 1.02
C ILE A 103 1.20 5.55 0.77
N GLN A 104 1.52 6.65 1.46
CA GLN A 104 0.84 7.92 1.28
C GLN A 104 0.95 8.43 -0.17
N GLU A 105 2.14 8.38 -0.75
CA GLU A 105 2.39 8.81 -2.11
C GLU A 105 1.61 7.97 -3.14
N TRP A 106 1.72 6.64 -3.05
CA TRP A 106 1.14 5.72 -4.03
C TRP A 106 -0.38 5.65 -3.92
N VAL A 107 -0.94 5.59 -2.71
CA VAL A 107 -2.40 5.63 -2.51
C VAL A 107 -2.96 6.98 -2.92
N GLY A 108 -2.31 8.09 -2.56
CA GLY A 108 -2.72 9.42 -3.00
C GLY A 108 -2.72 9.58 -4.52
N THR A 109 -1.75 8.99 -5.20
CA THR A 109 -1.68 8.94 -6.67
C THR A 109 -2.81 8.10 -7.26
N TYR A 110 -3.05 6.90 -6.73
CA TYR A 110 -4.13 6.02 -7.15
C TYR A 110 -5.50 6.71 -7.05
N LEU A 111 -5.82 7.30 -5.89
CA LEU A 111 -7.10 7.98 -5.65
C LEU A 111 -7.30 9.17 -6.60
N ARG A 112 -6.24 9.92 -6.89
CA ARG A 112 -6.29 11.03 -7.85
C ARG A 112 -6.62 10.55 -9.26
N HIS A 113 -5.94 9.52 -9.74
CA HIS A 113 -6.22 8.94 -11.06
C HIS A 113 -7.62 8.38 -11.15
N ARG A 114 -8.10 7.69 -10.09
CA ARG A 114 -9.45 7.16 -10.04
C ARG A 114 -10.51 8.26 -10.15
N ARG A 115 -10.35 9.36 -9.41
CA ARG A 115 -11.28 10.50 -9.48
C ARG A 115 -11.30 11.14 -10.87
N GLN A 116 -10.12 11.35 -11.46
CA GLN A 116 -10.03 11.88 -12.82
C GLN A 116 -10.70 10.96 -13.84
N ALA A 117 -10.54 9.64 -13.72
CA ALA A 117 -11.23 8.68 -14.59
C ALA A 117 -12.76 8.74 -14.44
N ALA A 118 -13.26 8.87 -13.20
CA ALA A 118 -14.69 9.02 -12.94
C ALA A 118 -15.26 10.33 -13.54
N GLU A 119 -14.53 11.45 -13.42
CA GLU A 119 -14.92 12.74 -14.01
C GLU A 119 -14.97 12.68 -15.55
N VAL A 120 -13.97 12.06 -16.18
CA VAL A 120 -13.94 11.87 -17.64
C VAL A 120 -15.10 11.00 -18.11
N SER A 121 -15.40 9.90 -17.39
CA SER A 121 -16.54 9.04 -17.70
C SER A 121 -17.87 9.80 -17.60
N ALA A 122 -18.09 10.53 -16.51
CA ALA A 122 -19.31 11.30 -16.30
C ALA A 122 -19.49 12.40 -17.37
N PHE A 123 -18.39 13.02 -17.79
CA PHE A 123 -18.42 13.99 -18.88
C PHE A 123 -18.78 13.34 -20.23
N ALA A 124 -18.18 12.19 -20.56
CA ALA A 124 -18.49 11.45 -21.78
C ALA A 124 -19.96 11.00 -21.84
N ASP A 125 -20.50 10.55 -20.71
CA ASP A 125 -21.91 10.19 -20.58
C ASP A 125 -22.79 11.42 -20.84
N SER A 126 -22.44 12.59 -20.26
CA SER A 126 -23.22 13.83 -20.46
C SER A 126 -23.28 14.30 -21.92
N LEU A 127 -22.24 14.05 -22.71
CA LEU A 127 -22.20 14.36 -24.14
C LEU A 127 -23.01 13.37 -24.99
N SER A 128 -23.20 12.14 -24.51
CA SER A 128 -23.94 11.09 -25.24
C SER A 128 -25.47 11.26 -25.15
N PHE A 129 -25.94 12.12 -24.24
CA PHE A 129 -27.36 12.45 -24.06
C PHE A 129 -27.73 13.87 -24.53
N ALA A 130 -26.79 14.61 -25.11
CA ALA A 130 -26.98 15.96 -25.68
C ALA A 130 -27.11 15.92 -27.20
#